data_AF-A0A382UFV3-F1
#
_entry.id   AF-A0A382UFV3-F1
#
_cell.length_a   1.000
_cell.length_b   1.000
_cell.length_c   1.000
_cell.angle_alpha   90.00
_cell.angle_beta   90.00
_cell.angle_gamma   90.00
#
_symmetry.space_group_name_H-M   'P 1'
#
loop_
_entity.id
_entity.type
_entity.pdbx_description
1 polymer ?
#
loop_
_entity_poly.entity_id
_entity_poly.type
_entity_poly.pdbx_seq_one_letter_code
_entity_poly.pdbx_strand_id
1 'polypeptide(L)'
;MSEEDFTEEQLKKFIETLPPAVLTAMAGVLNVLVKEVIGTIHKEHDVLFCGSNGQNVVKCLHYDRSVLDGEDGPVIFPSANPLVLLAAYSNEYIERKVDEYRNLFSDPELMEAEWQLFLNSLAEDIALQHSG
;
A
#
# COMPACT_ATOMS: atom_id res chain seq x y z
N MET A 1 12.45 14.28 -15.36
CA MET A 1 13.10 12.95 -15.43
C MET A 1 11.97 11.95 -15.27
N SER A 2 11.76 11.05 -16.22
CA SER A 2 10.76 9.99 -16.04
C SER A 2 11.26 9.07 -14.92
N GLU A 3 10.46 8.87 -13.89
CA GLU A 3 10.66 7.76 -12.96
C GLU A 3 10.67 6.49 -13.81
N GLU A 4 11.82 5.83 -13.93
CA GLU A 4 11.89 4.53 -14.55
C GLU A 4 11.21 3.55 -13.59
N ASP A 5 10.01 3.11 -13.95
CA ASP A 5 9.31 2.04 -13.24
C ASP A 5 10.26 0.85 -13.09
N PHE A 6 10.58 0.49 -11.84
CA PHE A 6 11.42 -0.65 -11.54
C PHE A 6 10.73 -1.93 -12.02
N THR A 7 11.29 -2.59 -13.04
CA THR A 7 10.73 -3.84 -13.55
C THR A 7 10.86 -4.97 -12.51
N GLU A 8 9.99 -5.98 -12.60
CA GLU A 8 10.04 -7.17 -11.74
C GLU A 8 11.44 -7.81 -11.72
N GLU A 9 12.11 -7.88 -12.87
CA GLU A 9 13.46 -8.43 -12.99
C GLU A 9 14.52 -7.57 -12.29
N GLN A 10 14.40 -6.24 -12.36
CA GLN A 10 15.32 -5.32 -11.67
C GLN A 10 15.14 -5.42 -10.15
N LEU A 11 13.89 -5.53 -9.67
CA LEU A 11 13.60 -5.67 -8.24
C LEU A 11 14.13 -7.02 -7.71
N LYS A 12 13.93 -8.11 -8.46
CA LYS A 12 14.48 -9.44 -8.13
C LYS A 12 16.01 -9.42 -8.06
N LYS A 13 16.67 -8.86 -9.07
CA LYS A 13 18.14 -8.74 -9.10
C LYS A 13 18.68 -7.89 -7.94
N PHE A 14 17.99 -6.81 -7.58
CA PHE A 14 18.39 -5.99 -6.43
C PHE A 14 18.36 -6.78 -5.13
N ILE A 15 17.30 -7.57 -4.89
CA ILE A 15 17.18 -8.39 -3.67
C ILE A 15 18.29 -9.44 -3.59
N GLU A 16 18.65 -10.05 -4.72
CA GLU A 16 19.76 -11.01 -4.81
C GLU A 16 21.12 -10.38 -4.47
N THR A 17 21.25 -9.05 -4.54
CA THR A 17 22.49 -8.33 -4.21
C THR A 17 22.61 -7.97 -2.72
N LEU A 18 21.56 -8.18 -1.92
CA LEU A 18 21.57 -7.81 -0.50
C LEU A 18 22.44 -8.75 0.35
N PRO A 19 23.16 -8.25 1.36
CA PRO A 19 23.97 -9.08 2.24
C PRO A 19 23.15 -10.17 2.97
N PRO A 20 23.69 -11.38 3.19
CA PRO A 20 22.97 -12.46 3.89
C PRO A 20 22.46 -12.08 5.28
N ALA A 21 23.21 -11.26 6.03
CA ALA A 21 22.80 -10.75 7.33
C ALA A 21 21.59 -9.81 7.25
N VAL A 22 21.49 -9.02 6.18
CA VAL A 22 20.36 -8.13 5.89
C VAL A 22 19.16 -8.95 5.45
N LEU A 23 19.34 -9.92 4.55
CA LEU A 23 18.30 -10.88 4.16
C LEU A 23 17.75 -11.68 5.35
N THR A 24 18.62 -12.06 6.29
CA THR A 24 18.25 -12.80 7.51
C THR A 24 17.55 -11.91 8.54
N ALA A 25 18.01 -10.66 8.71
CA ALA A 25 17.36 -9.69 9.60
C ALA A 25 16.01 -9.18 9.05
N MET A 26 15.84 -9.18 7.74
CA MET A 26 14.62 -8.79 7.03
C MET A 26 13.68 -9.98 6.71
N ALA A 27 14.00 -11.18 7.22
CA ALA A 27 13.37 -12.42 6.79
C ALA A 27 11.90 -12.52 7.24
N GLY A 28 11.01 -12.58 6.26
CA GLY A 28 9.56 -12.70 6.43
C GLY A 28 8.83 -11.61 5.66
N VAL A 29 8.75 -10.41 6.23
CA VAL A 29 7.93 -9.30 5.74
C VAL A 29 8.42 -8.75 4.39
N LEU A 30 9.74 -8.54 4.19
CA LEU A 30 10.26 -7.98 2.93
C LEU A 30 9.99 -8.92 1.74
N ASN A 31 10.24 -10.21 1.92
CA ASN A 31 9.99 -11.21 0.87
C ASN A 31 8.50 -11.27 0.50
N VAL A 32 7.62 -11.09 1.47
CA VAL A 32 6.17 -11.01 1.23
C VAL A 32 5.81 -9.70 0.54
N LEU A 33 6.38 -8.57 0.98
CA LEU A 33 6.12 -7.26 0.39
C LEU A 33 6.49 -7.24 -1.09
N VAL A 34 7.69 -7.72 -1.42
CA VAL A 34 8.18 -7.83 -2.79
C VAL A 34 7.22 -8.65 -3.66
N LYS A 35 6.77 -9.81 -3.16
CA LYS A 35 5.83 -10.67 -3.89
C LYS A 35 4.50 -9.96 -4.13
N GLU A 36 3.98 -9.26 -3.13
CA GLU A 36 2.73 -8.52 -3.26
C GLU A 36 2.85 -7.33 -4.20
N VAL A 37 3.96 -6.58 -4.15
CA VAL A 37 4.26 -5.48 -5.09
C VAL A 37 4.35 -6.01 -6.52
N ILE A 38 5.15 -7.05 -6.76
CA ILE A 38 5.29 -7.67 -8.09
C ILE A 38 3.94 -8.20 -8.59
N GLY A 39 3.18 -8.87 -7.72
CA GLY A 39 1.86 -9.42 -8.06
C GLY A 39 0.79 -8.35 -8.32
N THR A 40 1.08 -7.09 -8.00
CA THR A 40 0.20 -5.93 -8.23
C THR A 40 0.46 -5.29 -9.60
N ILE A 41 1.71 -5.26 -10.08
CA ILE A 41 2.12 -4.61 -11.34
C ILE A 41 1.37 -5.17 -12.58
N HIS A 42 0.83 -6.39 -12.49
CA HIS A 42 0.25 -7.10 -13.64
C HIS A 42 -1.25 -7.42 -13.52
N LYS A 43 -1.97 -6.83 -12.55
CA LYS A 43 -3.39 -7.15 -12.33
C LYS A 43 -4.26 -5.90 -12.46
N GLU A 44 -5.41 -6.06 -13.11
CA GLU A 44 -6.53 -5.11 -13.17
C GLU A 44 -7.22 -4.96 -11.79
N HIS A 45 -6.43 -4.87 -10.72
CA HIS A 45 -6.92 -4.63 -9.38
C HIS A 45 -6.43 -3.26 -8.97
N ASP A 46 -7.39 -2.41 -8.65
CA ASP A 46 -7.28 -1.06 -8.15
C ASP A 46 -6.59 -1.06 -6.77
N VAL A 47 -5.28 -1.33 -6.76
CA VAL A 47 -4.45 -1.27 -5.56
C VAL A 47 -4.09 0.18 -5.30
N LEU A 48 -4.58 0.72 -4.19
CA LEU A 48 -4.27 2.07 -3.74
C LEU A 48 -2.81 2.17 -3.28
N PHE A 49 -2.37 1.22 -2.44
CA PHE A 49 -0.97 1.11 -2.04
C PHE A 49 -0.63 -0.30 -1.55
N CYS A 50 0.66 -0.65 -1.61
CA CYS A 50 1.22 -1.86 -1.04
C CYS A 50 2.52 -1.50 -0.32
N GLY A 51 2.53 -1.65 1.01
CA GLY A 51 3.63 -1.20 1.86
C GLY A 51 3.84 -2.10 3.08
N SER A 52 4.71 -1.68 3.98
CA SER A 52 4.98 -2.37 5.25
C SER A 52 4.95 -1.39 6.40
N ASN A 53 4.34 -1.79 7.52
CA ASN A 53 4.40 -1.04 8.78
C ASN A 53 5.55 -1.54 9.70
N GLY A 54 6.45 -2.37 9.16
CA GLY A 54 7.55 -2.98 9.91
C GLY A 54 7.21 -4.32 10.58
N GLN A 55 5.92 -4.68 10.70
CA GLN A 55 5.46 -5.95 11.26
C GLN A 55 4.69 -6.79 10.23
N ASN A 56 3.87 -6.15 9.41
CA ASN A 56 3.06 -6.75 8.37
C ASN A 56 3.23 -6.00 7.05
N VAL A 57 2.90 -6.69 5.97
CA VAL A 57 2.62 -6.06 4.68
C VAL A 57 1.19 -5.56 4.71
N VAL A 58 0.96 -4.30 4.36
CA VAL A 58 -0.36 -3.71 4.21
C VAL A 58 -0.63 -3.53 2.73
N LYS A 59 -1.68 -4.18 2.24
CA LYS A 59 -2.15 -4.05 0.86
C LYS A 59 -3.54 -3.45 0.90
N CYS A 60 -3.65 -2.24 0.38
CA CYS A 60 -4.90 -1.51 0.34
C CYS A 60 -5.43 -1.44 -1.08
N LEU A 61 -6.69 -1.82 -1.25
CA LEU A 61 -7.44 -1.70 -2.48
C LEU A 61 -8.35 -0.47 -2.42
N HIS A 62 -8.92 -0.08 -3.56
CA HIS A 62 -10.05 0.82 -3.61
C HIS A 62 -11.20 0.21 -4.42
N TYR A 63 -12.43 0.46 -3.98
CA TYR A 63 -13.67 -0.02 -4.61
C TYR A 63 -14.75 1.04 -4.51
N ASP A 64 -15.77 0.99 -5.37
CA ASP A 64 -16.95 1.84 -5.17
C ASP A 64 -17.57 1.58 -3.80
N ARG A 65 -18.02 2.62 -3.10
CA ARG A 65 -18.67 2.49 -1.78
C ARG A 65 -19.81 1.46 -1.77
N SER A 66 -20.51 1.31 -2.89
CA SER A 66 -21.59 0.32 -3.06
C SER A 66 -21.12 -1.14 -2.96
N VAL A 67 -19.86 -1.43 -3.29
CA VAL A 67 -19.23 -2.77 -3.15
C VAL A 67 -18.82 -3.03 -1.70
N LEU A 68 -18.53 -1.96 -0.95
CA LEU A 68 -18.13 -2.00 0.46
C LEU A 68 -19.33 -1.84 1.41
N ASP A 69 -20.51 -2.33 1.01
CA ASP A 69 -21.75 -2.27 1.80
C ASP A 69 -22.13 -0.85 2.30
N GLY A 70 -21.71 0.19 1.59
CA GLY A 70 -21.98 1.58 1.95
C GLY A 70 -20.91 2.24 2.83
N GLU A 71 -19.82 1.55 3.15
CA GLU A 71 -18.76 2.04 4.05
C GLU A 71 -17.61 2.74 3.31
N ASP A 72 -16.98 3.71 3.97
CA ASP A 72 -15.77 4.38 3.45
C ASP A 72 -14.49 3.56 3.67
N GLY A 73 -14.51 2.61 4.60
CA GLY A 73 -13.36 1.80 5.00
C GLY A 73 -12.71 2.26 6.33
N PRO A 74 -11.69 1.52 6.81
CA PRO A 74 -11.13 0.34 6.16
C PRO A 74 -12.03 -0.89 6.31
N VAL A 75 -12.36 -1.53 5.19
CA VAL A 75 -13.02 -2.85 5.18
C VAL A 75 -11.94 -3.91 5.11
N ILE A 76 -11.85 -4.76 6.13
CA ILE A 76 -10.81 -5.80 6.26
C ILE A 76 -11.24 -7.08 5.53
N PHE A 77 -10.37 -7.60 4.68
CA PHE A 77 -10.57 -8.85 3.95
C PHE A 77 -9.67 -9.97 4.48
N PRO A 78 -10.11 -11.23 4.38
CA PRO A 78 -9.23 -12.35 4.66
C PRO A 78 -8.08 -12.40 3.66
N SER A 79 -6.86 -12.50 4.18
CA SER A 79 -5.66 -12.70 3.37
C SER A 79 -5.24 -14.17 3.36
N ALA A 80 -4.75 -14.64 2.21
CA ALA A 80 -4.16 -15.97 2.09
C ALA A 80 -2.80 -16.09 2.81
N ASN A 81 -2.18 -14.95 3.16
CA ASN A 81 -0.91 -14.89 3.87
C ASN A 81 -1.10 -14.13 5.19
N PRO A 82 -0.82 -14.76 6.36
CA PRO A 82 -1.02 -14.13 7.66
C PRO A 82 -0.13 -12.91 7.92
N LEU A 83 0.91 -12.70 7.11
CA LEU A 83 1.75 -11.50 7.16
C LEU A 83 1.21 -10.35 6.32
N VAL A 84 0.15 -10.55 5.53
CA VAL A 84 -0.47 -9.52 4.68
C VAL A 84 -1.81 -9.13 5.26
N LEU A 85 -1.96 -7.85 5.61
CA LEU A 85 -3.23 -7.22 5.92
C LEU A 85 -3.82 -6.72 4.59
N LEU A 86 -4.98 -7.25 4.22
CA LEU A 86 -5.70 -6.85 3.02
C LEU A 86 -6.92 -6.04 3.43
N ALA A 87 -7.04 -4.82 2.90
CA ALA A 87 -8.17 -3.95 3.19
C ALA A 87 -8.58 -3.12 1.96
N ALA A 88 -9.74 -2.47 2.03
CA ALA A 88 -10.14 -1.47 1.04
C ALA A 88 -10.75 -0.22 1.69
N TYR A 89 -10.60 0.90 0.97
CA TYR A 89 -11.35 2.13 1.17
C TYR A 89 -12.23 2.41 -0.05
N SER A 90 -13.27 3.22 0.14
CA SER A 90 -14.14 3.60 -0.97
C SER A 90 -13.45 4.58 -1.92
N ASN A 91 -13.73 4.48 -3.22
CA ASN A 91 -13.29 5.41 -4.24
C ASN A 91 -13.66 6.84 -3.86
N GLU A 92 -14.90 7.03 -3.40
CA GLU A 92 -15.45 8.32 -3.01
C GLU A 92 -14.72 8.95 -1.82
N TYR A 93 -14.27 8.14 -0.86
CA TYR A 93 -13.47 8.62 0.26
C TYR A 93 -12.10 9.12 -0.21
N ILE A 94 -11.43 8.33 -1.05
CA ILE A 94 -10.10 8.67 -1.58
C ILE A 94 -10.16 9.89 -2.49
N GLU A 95 -11.12 9.96 -3.41
CA GLU A 95 -11.31 11.10 -4.32
C GLU A 95 -11.56 12.40 -3.55
N ARG A 96 -12.42 12.37 -2.52
CA ARG A 96 -12.64 13.53 -1.65
C ARG A 96 -11.34 13.99 -1.00
N LYS A 97 -10.48 13.07 -0.56
CA LYS A 97 -9.18 13.41 0.03
C LYS A 97 -8.19 13.99 -0.97
N VAL A 98 -8.14 13.44 -2.18
CA VAL A 98 -7.34 13.98 -3.27
C VAL A 98 -7.79 15.41 -3.62
N ASP A 99 -9.09 15.65 -3.71
CA ASP A 99 -9.64 16.98 -4.00
C ASP A 99 -9.41 17.98 -2.86
N GLU A 100 -9.53 17.56 -1.60
CA GLU A 100 -9.14 18.37 -0.43
C GLU A 100 -7.68 18.82 -0.56
N TYR A 101 -6.77 17.89 -0.85
CA TYR A 101 -5.33 18.17 -0.87
C TYR A 101 -4.93 19.06 -2.04
N ARG A 102 -5.50 18.83 -3.22
CA ARG A 102 -5.29 19.70 -4.40
C ARG A 102 -5.73 21.14 -4.17
N ASN A 103 -6.76 21.35 -3.34
CA ASN A 103 -7.26 22.70 -3.03
C ASN A 103 -6.47 23.38 -1.89
N LEU A 104 -5.88 22.61 -0.98
CA LEU A 104 -5.13 23.12 0.17
C LEU A 104 -3.65 23.38 -0.15
N PHE A 105 -3.04 22.55 -1.00
CA PHE A 105 -1.61 22.58 -1.28
C PHE A 105 -1.37 22.89 -2.76
N SER A 106 -0.80 24.07 -3.03
CA SER A 106 -0.40 24.47 -4.39
C SER A 106 1.04 24.08 -4.73
N ASP A 107 1.85 23.73 -3.72
CA ASP A 107 3.23 23.29 -3.87
C ASP A 107 3.27 21.76 -4.07
N PRO A 108 3.80 21.26 -5.22
CA PRO A 108 3.85 19.83 -5.50
C PRO A 108 4.63 19.00 -4.47
N GLU A 109 5.76 19.49 -3.95
CA GLU A 109 6.58 18.73 -3.00
C GLU A 109 5.86 18.57 -1.66
N LEU A 110 5.19 19.64 -1.21
CA LEU A 110 4.37 19.60 -0.01
C LEU A 110 3.16 18.67 -0.19
N MET A 111 2.51 18.72 -1.36
CA MET A 111 1.37 17.85 -1.68
C MET A 111 1.77 16.37 -1.64
N GLU A 112 2.95 16.03 -2.17
CA GLU A 112 3.49 14.66 -2.13
C GLU A 112 3.79 14.21 -0.69
N ALA A 113 4.41 15.07 0.12
CA ALA A 113 4.68 14.76 1.52
C ALA A 113 3.38 14.50 2.31
N GLU A 114 2.37 15.35 2.12
CA GLU A 114 1.06 15.19 2.75
C GLU A 114 0.33 13.94 2.26
N TRP A 115 0.43 13.63 0.96
CA TRP A 115 -0.10 12.39 0.40
C TRP A 115 0.54 11.16 1.06
N GLN A 116 1.85 11.16 1.26
CA GLN A 116 2.54 10.07 1.95
C GLN A 116 2.07 9.93 3.40
N LEU A 117 1.87 11.05 4.12
CA LEU A 117 1.33 11.03 5.48
C LEU A 117 -0.09 10.45 5.51
N PHE A 118 -0.92 10.80 4.53
CA PHE A 118 -2.26 10.23 4.40
C PHE A 118 -2.21 8.72 4.20
N LEU A 119 -1.41 8.21 3.25
CA LEU A 119 -1.27 6.76 3.02
C LEU A 119 -0.76 6.03 4.27
N ASN A 120 0.19 6.62 5.01
CA ASN A 120 0.65 6.07 6.28
C ASN A 120 -0.49 5.99 7.31
N SER A 121 -1.33 7.03 7.40
CA SER A 121 -2.48 7.02 8.31
C SER A 121 -3.49 5.92 7.97
N LEU A 122 -3.73 5.65 6.68
CA LEU A 122 -4.59 4.54 6.25
C LEU A 122 -4.01 3.18 6.67
N ALA A 123 -2.69 3.01 6.56
CA ALA A 123 -2.00 1.78 6.94
C ALA A 123 -2.06 1.55 8.46
N GLU A 124 -1.94 2.61 9.26
CA GLU A 124 -2.12 2.55 10.71
C GLU A 124 -3.56 2.18 11.09
N ASP A 125 -4.55 2.80 10.45
CA ASP A 125 -5.97 2.52 10.68
C ASP A 125 -6.33 1.06 10.37
N ILE A 126 -5.84 0.53 9.24
CA ILE A 126 -5.98 -0.89 8.88
C ILE A 126 -5.36 -1.80 9.96
N ALA A 127 -4.17 -1.47 10.46
CA ALA A 127 -3.50 -2.27 11.49
C ALA A 127 -4.25 -2.26 12.82
N LEU A 128 -4.85 -1.12 13.20
CA LEU A 128 -5.68 -0.99 14.40
C LEU A 128 -6.95 -1.83 14.28
N GLN A 129 -7.68 -1.71 13.18
CA GLN A 129 -8.96 -2.41 12.99
C GLN A 129 -8.79 -3.92 12.80
N HIS A 130 -7.68 -4.39 12.25
CA HIS A 130 -7.37 -5.82 12.20
C HIS A 130 -7.02 -6.42 13.58
N SER A 131 -6.55 -5.60 14.52
CA SER A 131 -6.12 -6.06 15.85
C SER A 131 -7.24 -6.07 16.90
N GLY A 132 -8.41 -5.48 16.59
CA GLY A 132 -9.59 -5.41 17.45
C GLY A 132 -10.59 -6.53 17.18
#